data_AF-A0A314ZCK8-F1
#
_entry.id   AF-A0A314ZCK8-F1
#
_cell.length_a   1.000
_cell.length_b   1.000
_cell.length_c   1.000
_cell.angle_alpha   90.00
_cell.angle_beta   90.00
_cell.angle_gamma   90.00
#
_symmetry.space_group_name_H-M   'P 1'
#
loop_
_entity.id
_entity.type
_entity.pdbx_description
1 polymer ?
#
loop_
_entity_poly.entity_id
_entity_poly.type
_entity_poly.pdbx_seq_one_letter_code
_entity_poly.pdbx_strand_id
1 'polypeptide(L)'
;MEGSISGLSSLEVLDMSFSAYKWDVKRNVEGAAFDELLSLRQLSVLHIRLDTVDCVALDYAGPWFGRLKEYTIRISTRSCDTNLPTQHDEKRLILRGVDLLKRGLEELLCSASALDLISCGGMSSLSDIVARKSSCGLPNLKSLTISNCGCITSLLIGEKTLRSTLTNLEHLTLSRLDNLATMVDGIVRRGCLGNLKTIKVVGCGRLKNLISFALLRLVQNIEEIKVSDCRRMKQLIAENYYETLPKLKTIELRDMETLRTVCSREMEGSALERIEVSNCPSLGKLPFTARDALTIKQIRGDLNWWNSLRWRNDADKISLQQRFQATED
;
A
#
# COMPACT_ATOMS: atom_id res chain seq x y z
N MET A 1 -32.19 9.24 -29.29
CA MET A 1 -32.66 9.88 -28.05
C MET A 1 -31.42 10.21 -27.26
N GLU A 2 -31.11 11.50 -27.08
CA GLU A 2 -29.99 11.92 -26.23
C GLU A 2 -30.26 11.45 -24.80
N GLY A 3 -29.46 10.50 -24.30
CA GLY A 3 -29.56 10.06 -22.91
C GLY A 3 -29.07 11.18 -21.99
N SER A 4 -29.93 11.69 -21.12
CA SER A 4 -29.60 12.70 -20.10
C SER A 4 -29.99 12.14 -18.73
N ILE A 5 -29.13 12.30 -17.74
CA ILE A 5 -29.39 11.82 -16.36
C ILE A 5 -29.70 12.94 -15.38
N SER A 6 -29.51 14.20 -15.79
CA SER A 6 -29.79 15.39 -14.97
C SER A 6 -31.22 15.45 -14.40
N GLY A 7 -32.19 14.80 -15.04
CA GLY A 7 -33.58 14.69 -14.57
C GLY A 7 -33.79 13.71 -13.41
N LEU A 8 -32.81 12.86 -13.08
CA LEU A 8 -32.89 11.83 -12.05
C LEU A 8 -32.57 12.39 -10.66
N SER A 9 -33.26 13.44 -10.24
CA SER A 9 -32.98 14.19 -9.01
C SER A 9 -33.09 13.36 -7.71
N SER A 10 -33.81 12.24 -7.76
CA SER A 10 -33.96 11.27 -6.66
C SER A 10 -32.96 10.11 -6.71
N LEU A 11 -32.00 10.09 -7.65
CA LEU A 11 -31.05 8.99 -7.78
C LEU A 11 -30.03 9.03 -6.62
N GLU A 12 -30.03 7.96 -5.82
CA GLU A 12 -29.10 7.82 -4.68
C GLU A 12 -27.88 6.94 -4.99
N VAL A 13 -28.03 5.99 -5.90
CA VAL A 13 -27.02 5.00 -6.27
C VAL A 13 -26.86 4.96 -7.78
N LEU A 14 -25.62 5.07 -8.25
CA LEU A 14 -25.27 4.88 -9.65
C LEU A 14 -24.05 3.97 -9.75
N ASP A 15 -24.25 2.74 -10.24
CA ASP A 15 -23.17 1.82 -10.57
C ASP A 15 -23.13 1.57 -12.08
N MET A 16 -22.06 2.04 -12.70
CA MET A 16 -21.71 1.88 -14.10
C MET A 16 -20.30 1.28 -14.24
N SER A 17 -19.79 0.62 -13.20
CA SER A 17 -18.41 0.08 -13.13
C SER A 17 -18.13 -0.95 -14.22
N PHE A 18 -19.12 -1.76 -14.55
CA PHE A 18 -19.09 -2.81 -15.56
C PHE A 18 -19.69 -2.34 -16.89
N SER A 19 -20.15 -1.10 -16.96
CA SER A 19 -20.68 -0.53 -18.19
C SER A 19 -19.55 -0.30 -19.21
N ALA A 20 -19.90 -0.43 -20.49
CA ALA A 20 -19.09 0.07 -21.59
C ALA A 20 -19.21 1.59 -21.77
N TYR A 21 -20.05 2.25 -20.95
CA TYR A 21 -20.29 3.67 -21.00
C TYR A 21 -19.03 4.48 -20.73
N LYS A 22 -18.78 5.48 -21.57
CA LYS A 22 -17.62 6.38 -21.47
C LYS A 22 -18.08 7.74 -21.03
N TRP A 23 -17.66 8.12 -19.83
CA TRP A 23 -17.85 9.48 -19.34
C TRP A 23 -16.81 10.40 -20.00
N ASP A 24 -17.28 11.46 -20.64
CA ASP A 24 -16.47 12.54 -21.21
C ASP A 24 -16.93 13.89 -20.62
N VAL A 25 -16.04 14.87 -20.62
CA VAL A 25 -16.29 16.27 -20.23
C VAL A 25 -17.27 16.92 -21.21
N LYS A 26 -17.21 16.55 -22.49
CA LYS A 26 -18.05 17.11 -23.55
C LYS A 26 -19.00 16.04 -24.10
N ARG A 27 -20.23 16.45 -24.44
CA ARG A 27 -21.19 15.62 -25.21
C ARG A 27 -20.68 15.39 -26.63
N ASN A 28 -19.68 14.54 -26.80
CA ASN A 28 -19.13 14.23 -28.11
C ASN A 28 -19.82 13.01 -28.75
N VAL A 29 -20.66 12.27 -28.01
CA VAL A 29 -21.43 11.10 -28.49
C VAL A 29 -22.77 11.05 -27.74
N GLU A 30 -23.79 10.41 -28.34
CA GLU A 30 -25.11 10.16 -27.72
C GLU A 30 -24.98 9.59 -26.29
N GLY A 31 -25.13 10.45 -25.27
CA GLY A 31 -25.01 10.07 -23.86
C GLY A 31 -24.88 11.25 -22.89
N ALA A 32 -25.08 10.98 -21.60
CA ALA A 32 -24.92 11.92 -20.50
C ALA A 32 -23.44 12.29 -20.25
N ALA A 33 -23.16 13.58 -20.11
CA ALA A 33 -21.83 14.07 -19.78
C ALA A 33 -21.49 13.91 -18.29
N PHE A 34 -20.20 13.94 -17.93
CA PHE A 34 -19.76 13.77 -16.53
C PHE A 34 -20.28 14.89 -15.62
N ASP A 35 -20.41 16.11 -16.12
CA ASP A 35 -20.93 17.26 -15.38
C ASP A 35 -22.41 17.08 -14.98
N GLU A 36 -23.18 16.26 -15.70
CA GLU A 36 -24.54 15.91 -15.31
C GLU A 36 -24.59 15.16 -13.97
N LEU A 37 -23.57 14.37 -13.63
CA LEU A 37 -23.47 13.72 -12.31
C LEU A 37 -23.39 14.74 -11.18
N LEU A 38 -22.73 15.87 -11.43
CA LEU A 38 -22.53 16.92 -10.44
C LEU A 38 -23.86 17.63 -10.09
N SER A 39 -24.87 17.51 -10.96
CA SER A 39 -26.22 18.01 -10.72
C SER A 39 -27.08 17.11 -9.82
N LEU A 40 -26.70 15.84 -9.64
CA LEU A 40 -27.45 14.85 -8.86
C LEU A 40 -27.24 15.07 -7.36
N ARG A 41 -28.21 15.72 -6.72
CA ARG A 41 -28.08 16.18 -5.32
C ARG A 41 -28.20 15.06 -4.27
N GLN A 42 -28.94 13.99 -4.58
CA GLN A 42 -29.17 12.87 -3.66
C GLN A 42 -28.17 11.73 -3.86
N LEU A 43 -27.29 11.82 -4.86
CA LEU A 43 -26.35 10.75 -5.15
C LEU A 43 -25.37 10.58 -3.99
N SER A 44 -25.34 9.38 -3.43
CA SER A 44 -24.54 9.02 -2.27
C SER A 44 -23.55 7.89 -2.54
N VAL A 45 -23.85 7.05 -3.54
CA VAL A 45 -23.02 5.92 -3.98
C VAL A 45 -22.76 6.06 -5.48
N LEU A 46 -21.48 6.06 -5.86
CA LEU A 46 -21.06 6.21 -7.25
C LEU A 46 -19.95 5.21 -7.60
N HIS A 47 -20.22 4.34 -8.56
CA HIS A 47 -19.18 3.48 -9.11
C HIS A 47 -19.09 3.66 -10.63
N ILE A 48 -17.97 4.20 -11.10
CA ILE A 48 -17.81 4.61 -12.50
C ILE A 48 -16.39 4.37 -13.00
N ARG A 49 -16.26 4.40 -14.32
CA ARG A 49 -15.01 4.25 -15.05
C ARG A 49 -14.79 5.44 -15.97
N LEU A 50 -13.62 6.05 -15.88
CA LEU A 50 -13.20 7.18 -16.70
C LEU A 50 -12.02 6.77 -17.58
N ASP A 51 -12.01 7.19 -18.84
CA ASP A 51 -10.90 6.94 -19.74
C ASP A 51 -9.75 7.95 -19.49
N THR A 52 -10.09 9.18 -19.07
CA THR A 52 -9.12 10.25 -18.81
C THR A 52 -9.38 10.98 -17.49
N VAL A 53 -8.37 11.71 -17.03
CA VAL A 53 -8.47 12.58 -15.84
C VAL A 53 -9.21 13.89 -16.13
N ASP A 54 -9.47 14.21 -17.39
CA ASP A 54 -10.02 15.52 -17.77
C ASP A 54 -11.44 15.69 -17.22
N CYS A 55 -12.19 14.59 -17.07
CA CYS A 55 -13.52 14.55 -16.46
C CYS A 55 -13.52 15.08 -15.01
N VAL A 56 -12.48 14.76 -14.24
CA VAL A 56 -12.40 15.13 -12.82
C VAL A 56 -11.64 16.43 -12.58
N ALA A 57 -11.01 16.99 -13.62
CA ALA A 57 -10.28 18.25 -13.55
C ALA A 57 -11.16 19.50 -13.60
N LEU A 58 -12.47 19.34 -13.41
CA LEU A 58 -13.43 20.44 -13.34
C LEU A 58 -13.32 21.15 -11.99
N ASP A 59 -13.15 22.47 -12.01
CA ASP A 59 -12.95 23.30 -10.80
C ASP A 59 -14.08 23.13 -9.74
N TYR A 60 -15.26 22.68 -10.17
CA TYR A 60 -16.44 22.48 -9.33
C TYR A 60 -16.66 21.02 -8.88
N ALA A 61 -15.90 20.05 -9.40
CA ALA A 61 -16.06 18.65 -9.04
C ALA A 61 -15.46 18.31 -7.65
N GLY A 62 -14.51 19.10 -7.17
CA GLY A 62 -13.80 18.84 -5.91
C GLY A 62 -14.71 18.65 -4.68
N PRO A 63 -15.54 19.64 -4.31
CA PRO A 63 -16.44 19.53 -3.16
C PRO A 63 -17.50 18.43 -3.29
N TRP A 64 -17.76 17.96 -4.51
CA TRP A 64 -18.79 16.96 -4.78
C TRP A 64 -18.36 15.56 -4.32
N PHE A 65 -17.11 15.16 -4.55
CA PHE A 65 -16.58 13.87 -4.07
C PHE A 65 -16.59 13.74 -2.53
N GLY A 66 -16.49 14.88 -1.82
CA GLY A 66 -16.60 14.92 -0.37
C GLY A 66 -17.97 14.48 0.15
N ARG A 67 -19.04 14.72 -0.62
CA ARG A 67 -20.45 14.45 -0.21
C ARG A 67 -20.85 12.99 -0.37
N LEU A 68 -20.22 12.28 -1.31
CA LEU A 68 -20.47 10.86 -1.53
C LEU A 68 -20.13 10.10 -0.25
N LYS A 69 -20.99 9.15 0.14
CA LYS A 69 -20.70 8.21 1.22
C LYS A 69 -19.77 7.12 0.73
N GLU A 70 -20.02 6.65 -0.49
CA GLU A 70 -19.26 5.60 -1.14
C GLU A 70 -18.95 5.97 -2.60
N TYR A 71 -17.72 5.69 -3.04
CA TYR A 71 -17.40 5.69 -4.45
C TYR A 71 -16.30 4.71 -4.84
N THR A 72 -16.39 4.19 -6.05
CA THR A 72 -15.26 3.59 -6.77
C THR A 72 -15.09 4.30 -8.10
N ILE A 73 -14.02 5.10 -8.22
CA ILE A 73 -13.70 5.81 -9.45
C ILE A 73 -12.47 5.17 -10.05
N ARG A 74 -12.62 4.60 -11.24
CA ARG A 74 -11.54 3.92 -11.96
C ARG A 74 -11.13 4.74 -13.18
N ILE A 75 -9.96 5.36 -13.15
CA ILE A 75 -9.39 6.08 -14.29
C ILE A 75 -8.39 5.16 -14.99
N SER A 76 -8.71 4.71 -16.20
CA SER A 76 -7.84 3.80 -16.94
C SER A 76 -7.94 3.99 -18.45
N THR A 77 -6.80 4.03 -19.11
CA THR A 77 -6.71 4.04 -20.59
C THR A 77 -6.84 2.65 -21.21
N ARG A 78 -6.91 1.57 -20.40
CA ARG A 78 -7.00 0.17 -20.85
C ARG A 78 -7.98 -0.63 -19.98
N SER A 79 -8.79 -1.49 -20.60
CA SER A 79 -9.67 -2.43 -19.90
C SER A 79 -8.87 -3.65 -19.42
N CYS A 80 -8.43 -3.65 -18.17
CA CYS A 80 -7.90 -4.87 -17.57
C CYS A 80 -8.34 -4.97 -16.11
N ASP A 81 -8.98 -6.09 -15.80
CA ASP A 81 -9.45 -6.50 -14.48
C ASP A 81 -8.32 -7.21 -13.74
N THR A 82 -7.81 -6.57 -12.69
CA THR A 82 -7.18 -7.27 -11.55
C THR A 82 -7.02 -6.24 -10.43
N ASN A 83 -8.05 -6.02 -9.62
CA ASN A 83 -7.88 -5.30 -8.37
C ASN A 83 -8.39 -6.20 -7.25
N LEU A 84 -7.53 -6.43 -6.25
CA LEU A 84 -7.95 -7.09 -5.03
C LEU A 84 -8.82 -6.12 -4.23
N PRO A 85 -9.94 -6.55 -3.63
CA PRO A 85 -10.67 -5.75 -2.65
C PRO A 85 -9.74 -5.28 -1.53
N THR A 86 -9.94 -4.07 -1.02
CA THR A 86 -9.26 -3.60 0.21
C THR A 86 -10.27 -3.40 1.34
N GLN A 87 -9.79 -3.36 2.58
CA GLN A 87 -10.66 -3.18 3.75
C GLN A 87 -11.25 -1.76 3.87
N HIS A 88 -10.79 -0.80 3.06
CA HIS A 88 -11.17 0.62 3.13
C HIS A 88 -11.75 1.13 1.79
N ASP A 89 -12.52 0.28 1.10
CA ASP A 89 -13.02 0.52 -0.26
C ASP A 89 -14.17 1.54 -0.35
N GLU A 90 -14.60 2.13 0.77
CA GLU A 90 -15.66 3.14 0.86
C GLU A 90 -15.44 4.28 -0.15
N LYS A 91 -14.23 4.85 -0.20
CA LYS A 91 -13.86 5.90 -1.16
C LYS A 91 -12.60 5.48 -1.90
N ARG A 92 -12.76 4.58 -2.86
CA ARG A 92 -11.66 3.97 -3.61
C ARG A 92 -11.40 4.70 -4.92
N LEU A 93 -10.17 5.17 -5.08
CA LEU A 93 -9.66 5.72 -6.34
C LEU A 93 -8.64 4.78 -6.97
N ILE A 94 -8.86 4.41 -8.22
CA ILE A 94 -7.97 3.51 -8.96
C ILE A 94 -7.46 4.25 -10.19
N LEU A 95 -6.16 4.55 -10.21
CA LEU A 95 -5.49 5.25 -11.30
C LEU A 95 -4.58 4.28 -12.04
N ARG A 96 -4.82 4.09 -13.34
CA ARG A 96 -4.03 3.19 -14.18
C ARG A 96 -3.50 3.88 -15.43
N GLY A 97 -2.17 3.90 -15.58
CA GLY A 97 -1.53 4.55 -16.73
C GLY A 97 -1.70 6.07 -16.74
N VAL A 98 -1.91 6.67 -15.56
CA VAL A 98 -2.16 8.10 -15.41
C VAL A 98 -0.86 8.83 -15.10
N ASP A 99 -0.64 9.98 -15.74
CA ASP A 99 0.40 10.92 -15.35
C ASP A 99 -0.13 11.81 -14.21
N LEU A 100 0.41 11.61 -13.01
CA LEU A 100 0.00 12.35 -11.81
C LEU A 100 0.49 13.81 -11.82
N LEU A 101 1.31 14.21 -12.80
CA LEU A 101 1.65 15.62 -12.97
C LEU A 101 0.50 16.46 -13.49
N LYS A 102 -0.51 15.85 -14.11
CA LYS A 102 -1.69 16.55 -14.63
C LYS A 102 -2.47 17.24 -13.50
N ARG A 103 -3.11 18.37 -13.83
CA ARG A 103 -3.92 19.18 -12.89
C ARG A 103 -5.28 18.51 -12.64
N GLY A 104 -5.92 18.83 -11.51
CA GLY A 104 -7.31 18.46 -11.23
C GLY A 104 -7.54 17.18 -10.42
N LEU A 105 -6.50 16.39 -10.12
CA LEU A 105 -6.62 15.18 -9.28
C LEU A 105 -6.60 15.46 -7.77
N GLU A 106 -6.22 16.67 -7.36
CA GLU A 106 -5.87 17.00 -5.97
C GLU A 106 -7.03 16.72 -5.02
N GLU A 107 -8.21 17.29 -5.28
CA GLU A 107 -9.41 17.12 -4.45
C GLU A 107 -9.88 15.66 -4.37
N LEU A 108 -9.82 14.96 -5.50
CA LEU A 108 -10.18 13.54 -5.57
C LEU A 108 -9.25 12.70 -4.69
N LEU A 109 -7.94 12.96 -4.76
CA LEU A 109 -6.93 12.33 -3.90
C LEU A 109 -7.13 12.67 -2.42
N CYS A 110 -7.50 13.91 -2.07
CA CYS A 110 -7.77 14.32 -0.69
C CYS A 110 -8.97 13.58 -0.07
N SER A 111 -9.98 13.28 -0.89
CA SER A 111 -11.23 12.65 -0.45
C SER A 111 -11.14 11.13 -0.30
N ALA A 112 -10.17 10.48 -0.95
CA ALA A 112 -10.07 9.03 -1.03
C ALA A 112 -9.60 8.39 0.30
N SER A 113 -10.22 7.27 0.66
CA SER A 113 -9.81 6.38 1.76
C SER A 113 -8.87 5.28 1.28
N ALA A 114 -8.99 4.87 0.02
CA ALA A 114 -8.14 3.89 -0.63
C ALA A 114 -7.65 4.40 -2.00
N LEU A 115 -6.35 4.28 -2.26
CA LEU A 115 -5.72 4.72 -3.50
C LEU A 115 -4.88 3.61 -4.12
N ASP A 116 -5.20 3.26 -5.37
CA ASP A 116 -4.43 2.32 -6.17
C ASP A 116 -3.76 3.04 -7.34
N LEU A 117 -2.42 3.04 -7.36
CA LEU A 117 -1.59 3.61 -8.41
C LEU A 117 -0.96 2.47 -9.22
N ILE A 118 -1.42 2.27 -10.45
CA ILE A 118 -1.02 1.13 -11.29
C ILE A 118 -0.39 1.63 -12.59
N SER A 119 0.90 1.39 -12.77
CA SER A 119 1.64 1.87 -13.96
C SER A 119 1.51 3.39 -14.18
N CYS A 120 1.45 4.16 -13.08
CA CYS A 120 1.36 5.61 -13.13
C CYS A 120 2.73 6.25 -13.38
N GLY A 121 2.71 7.37 -14.10
CA GLY A 121 3.89 8.20 -14.40
C GLY A 121 3.88 9.53 -13.65
N GLY A 122 4.92 10.34 -13.87
CA GLY A 122 4.97 11.72 -13.36
C GLY A 122 5.35 11.88 -11.88
N MET A 123 5.66 10.79 -11.18
CA MET A 123 6.10 10.84 -9.77
C MET A 123 7.40 10.05 -9.59
N SER A 124 8.37 10.64 -8.91
CA SER A 124 9.60 9.99 -8.46
C SER A 124 9.49 9.45 -7.03
N SER A 125 8.55 10.00 -6.26
CA SER A 125 8.24 9.64 -4.87
C SER A 125 6.79 10.02 -4.55
N LEU A 126 6.18 9.39 -3.53
CA LEU A 126 4.89 9.85 -3.00
C LEU A 126 4.97 11.28 -2.46
N SER A 127 6.16 11.72 -2.04
CA SER A 127 6.38 13.09 -1.61
C SER A 127 6.08 14.11 -2.73
N ASP A 128 6.20 13.74 -4.01
CA ASP A 128 5.85 14.62 -5.13
C ASP A 128 4.34 14.89 -5.22
N ILE A 129 3.52 13.92 -4.82
CA ILE A 129 2.06 14.06 -4.78
C ILE A 129 1.66 14.90 -3.57
N VAL A 130 2.26 14.59 -2.43
CA VAL A 130 1.92 15.17 -1.14
C VAL A 130 2.45 16.60 -0.95
N ALA A 131 3.54 16.97 -1.62
CA ALA A 131 4.14 18.30 -1.53
C ALA A 131 3.46 19.36 -2.42
N ARG A 132 2.45 18.99 -3.22
CA ARG A 132 1.71 19.94 -4.07
C ARG A 132 1.00 21.00 -3.22
N LYS A 133 0.92 22.23 -3.75
CA LYS A 133 0.59 23.50 -3.05
C LYS A 133 -0.77 23.52 -2.33
N SER A 134 -1.61 22.50 -2.49
CA SER A 134 -2.99 22.41 -2.00
C SER A 134 -3.09 21.44 -0.80
N SER A 135 -2.31 21.67 0.27
CA SER A 135 -2.46 21.16 1.66
C SER A 135 -2.92 19.72 2.01
N CYS A 136 -3.11 18.78 1.09
CA CYS A 136 -3.61 17.46 1.46
C CYS A 136 -2.45 16.49 1.65
N GLY A 137 -2.05 16.28 2.91
CA GLY A 137 -1.22 15.13 3.31
C GLY A 137 -1.91 13.77 3.14
N LEU A 138 -2.84 13.66 2.18
CA LEU A 138 -3.83 12.61 1.97
C LEU A 138 -4.48 12.23 3.30
N PRO A 139 -5.24 13.16 3.91
CA PRO A 139 -5.66 13.07 5.30
C PRO A 139 -6.62 11.92 5.56
N ASN A 140 -7.41 11.49 4.57
CA ASN A 140 -8.38 10.41 4.73
C ASN A 140 -7.83 9.03 4.32
N LEU A 141 -6.63 8.98 3.75
CA LEU A 141 -6.10 7.78 3.13
C LEU A 141 -5.69 6.76 4.18
N LYS A 142 -6.33 5.59 4.15
CA LYS A 142 -6.07 4.43 5.02
C LYS A 142 -5.40 3.28 4.28
N SER A 143 -5.61 3.16 2.97
CA SER A 143 -5.03 2.10 2.14
C SER A 143 -4.35 2.67 0.90
N LEU A 144 -3.10 2.25 0.65
CA LEU A 144 -2.33 2.66 -0.52
C LEU A 144 -1.70 1.46 -1.22
N THR A 145 -2.01 1.28 -2.49
CA THR A 145 -1.37 0.30 -3.37
C THR A 145 -0.60 1.01 -4.47
N ILE A 146 0.67 0.64 -4.68
CA ILE A 146 1.48 1.11 -5.80
C ILE A 146 2.02 -0.10 -6.55
N SER A 147 1.68 -0.22 -7.83
CA SER A 147 2.12 -1.33 -8.67
C SER A 147 2.69 -0.88 -10.00
N ASN A 148 3.82 -1.46 -10.40
CA ASN A 148 4.40 -1.29 -11.73
C ASN A 148 4.73 0.17 -12.10
N CYS A 149 5.01 1.02 -11.10
CA CYS A 149 5.37 2.43 -11.29
C CYS A 149 6.90 2.55 -11.41
N GLY A 150 7.40 2.59 -12.65
CA GLY A 150 8.84 2.54 -12.94
C GLY A 150 9.65 3.77 -12.50
N CYS A 151 9.03 4.92 -12.27
CA CYS A 151 9.77 6.14 -11.92
C CYS A 151 10.13 6.24 -10.43
N ILE A 152 9.55 5.41 -9.57
CA ILE A 152 9.72 5.51 -8.12
C ILE A 152 11.06 4.89 -7.70
N THR A 153 11.94 5.72 -7.15
CA THR A 153 13.24 5.29 -6.60
C THR A 153 13.23 5.21 -5.07
N SER A 154 12.48 6.11 -4.44
CA SER A 154 12.21 6.11 -2.99
C SER A 154 10.73 6.41 -2.72
N LEU A 155 10.15 5.74 -1.73
CA LEU A 155 8.74 5.96 -1.42
C LEU A 155 8.51 7.36 -0.83
N LEU A 156 9.36 7.77 0.13
CA LEU A 156 9.34 9.09 0.78
C LEU A 156 10.71 9.77 0.69
N ILE A 157 10.71 11.08 0.39
CA ILE A 157 11.90 11.93 0.37
C ILE A 157 11.79 12.96 1.49
N GLY A 158 12.69 12.87 2.47
CA GLY A 158 12.73 13.68 3.69
C GLY A 158 12.58 15.18 3.44
N GLU A 159 13.37 15.73 2.53
CA GLU A 159 13.37 17.16 2.16
C GLU A 159 12.02 17.64 1.62
N LYS A 160 11.27 16.76 0.94
CA LYS A 160 9.95 17.07 0.36
C LYS A 160 8.81 16.82 1.35
N THR A 161 8.97 15.90 2.30
CA THR A 161 8.02 15.65 3.40
C THR A 161 8.16 16.67 4.52
N LEU A 162 7.74 17.90 4.25
CA LEU A 162 7.81 18.98 5.23
C LEU A 162 6.71 18.90 6.32
N ARG A 163 5.70 18.04 6.18
CA ARG A 163 4.55 17.94 7.11
C ARG A 163 4.28 16.49 7.54
N SER A 164 3.54 16.32 8.64
CA SER A 164 2.94 15.03 9.02
C SER A 164 1.96 14.60 7.92
N THR A 165 2.38 13.64 7.10
CA THR A 165 1.67 13.21 5.90
C THR A 165 1.39 11.72 6.02
N LEU A 166 0.29 11.26 5.42
CA LEU A 166 -0.14 9.86 5.52
C LEU A 166 -0.33 9.41 6.99
N THR A 167 -0.84 10.30 7.86
CA THR A 167 -1.00 10.03 9.29
C THR A 167 -2.03 8.94 9.56
N ASN A 168 -3.03 8.80 8.68
CA ASN A 168 -4.11 7.83 8.80
C ASN A 168 -3.89 6.56 7.97
N LEU A 169 -2.74 6.44 7.28
CA LEU A 169 -2.45 5.28 6.46
C LEU A 169 -2.26 4.05 7.35
N GLU A 170 -3.07 3.01 7.14
CA GLU A 170 -3.05 1.76 7.89
C GLU A 170 -2.44 0.61 7.08
N HIS A 171 -2.61 0.61 5.76
CA HIS A 171 -2.12 -0.46 4.88
C HIS A 171 -1.34 0.10 3.69
N LEU A 172 -0.18 -0.48 3.44
CA LEU A 172 0.69 -0.14 2.33
C LEU A 172 1.05 -1.41 1.54
N THR A 173 0.72 -1.42 0.25
CA THR A 173 1.09 -2.48 -0.69
C THR A 173 1.97 -1.93 -1.81
N LEU A 174 3.18 -2.48 -1.96
CA LEU A 174 4.11 -2.14 -3.03
C LEU A 174 4.35 -3.38 -3.90
N SER A 175 4.20 -3.27 -5.22
CA SER A 175 4.37 -4.40 -6.12
C SER A 175 5.11 -4.04 -7.41
N ARG A 176 6.12 -4.83 -7.79
CA ARG A 176 6.86 -4.69 -9.06
C ARG A 176 7.38 -3.26 -9.26
N LEU A 177 7.99 -2.69 -8.22
CA LEU A 177 8.64 -1.38 -8.29
C LEU A 177 10.14 -1.59 -8.56
N ASP A 178 10.47 -1.86 -9.82
CA ASP A 178 11.80 -2.31 -10.23
C ASP A 178 12.93 -1.32 -9.92
N ASN A 179 12.60 -0.03 -9.79
CA ASN A 179 13.57 1.03 -9.47
C ASN A 179 13.61 1.41 -7.98
N LEU A 180 12.72 0.87 -7.13
CA LEU A 180 12.65 1.18 -5.71
C LEU A 180 13.89 0.66 -4.98
N ALA A 181 14.73 1.57 -4.50
CA ALA A 181 15.97 1.27 -3.80
C ALA A 181 15.84 1.36 -2.28
N THR A 182 15.00 2.27 -1.78
CA THR A 182 14.74 2.50 -0.36
C THR A 182 13.30 2.93 -0.13
N MET A 183 12.74 2.63 1.04
CA MET A 183 11.43 3.16 1.44
C MET A 183 11.52 4.64 1.80
N VAL A 184 12.61 5.07 2.44
CA VAL A 184 12.80 6.44 2.90
C VAL A 184 14.18 6.91 2.50
N ASP A 185 14.24 8.07 1.85
CA ASP A 185 15.47 8.77 1.51
C ASP A 185 15.57 10.07 2.33
N GLY A 186 16.66 10.23 3.07
CA GLY A 186 16.85 11.33 4.02
C GLY A 186 16.04 11.22 5.32
N ILE A 187 15.94 12.33 6.05
CA ILE A 187 15.27 12.42 7.36
C ILE A 187 13.82 12.88 7.17
N VAL A 188 12.86 12.04 7.55
CA VAL A 188 11.43 12.37 7.56
C VAL A 188 11.00 12.79 8.97
N ARG A 189 10.14 13.80 9.08
CA ARG A 189 9.60 14.25 10.37
C ARG A 189 8.76 13.16 11.03
N ARG A 190 8.84 13.06 12.36
CA ARG A 190 7.96 12.18 13.16
C ARG A 190 6.49 12.51 12.91
N GLY A 191 5.64 11.49 12.96
CA GLY A 191 4.19 11.60 12.70
C GLY A 191 3.77 11.18 11.29
N CYS A 192 4.70 10.98 10.35
CA CYS A 192 4.41 10.30 9.09
C CYS A 192 4.24 8.78 9.32
N LEU A 193 3.28 8.14 8.65
CA LEU A 193 2.99 6.69 8.75
C LEU A 193 2.68 6.19 10.18
N GLY A 194 2.26 7.09 11.07
CA GLY A 194 2.08 6.77 12.49
C GLY A 194 1.04 5.68 12.75
N ASN A 195 0.02 5.54 11.91
CA ASN A 195 -1.03 4.52 12.06
C ASN A 195 -0.82 3.27 11.19
N LEU A 196 0.36 3.13 10.56
CA LEU A 196 0.61 2.03 9.63
C LEU A 196 0.66 0.70 10.38
N LYS A 197 -0.23 -0.23 10.01
CA LYS A 197 -0.39 -1.56 10.61
C LYS A 197 0.14 -2.67 9.70
N THR A 198 -0.01 -2.53 8.39
CA THR A 198 0.37 -3.59 7.43
C THR A 198 1.26 -3.06 6.34
N ILE A 199 2.37 -3.74 6.07
CA ILE A 199 3.20 -3.55 4.89
C ILE A 199 3.27 -4.84 4.08
N LYS A 200 2.88 -4.77 2.81
CA LYS A 200 3.03 -5.85 1.83
C LYS A 200 3.96 -5.39 0.69
N VAL A 201 5.01 -6.15 0.40
CA VAL A 201 5.94 -5.87 -0.71
C VAL A 201 6.12 -7.12 -1.58
N VAL A 202 5.97 -6.98 -2.90
CA VAL A 202 6.03 -8.10 -3.84
C VAL A 202 6.86 -7.72 -5.07
N GLY A 203 7.92 -8.44 -5.39
CA GLY A 203 8.64 -8.25 -6.65
C GLY A 203 9.43 -6.93 -6.74
N CYS A 204 9.86 -6.34 -5.63
CA CYS A 204 10.66 -5.10 -5.62
C CYS A 204 12.16 -5.44 -5.65
N GLY A 205 12.65 -5.84 -6.84
CA GLY A 205 13.97 -6.45 -7.01
C GLY A 205 15.19 -5.60 -6.64
N ARG A 206 15.08 -4.27 -6.53
CA ARG A 206 16.20 -3.39 -6.13
C ARG A 206 16.23 -3.03 -4.64
N LEU A 207 15.18 -3.34 -3.91
CA LEU A 207 15.05 -2.98 -2.49
C LEU A 207 16.01 -3.84 -1.65
N LYS A 208 16.93 -3.19 -0.93
CA LYS A 208 17.98 -3.89 -0.16
C LYS A 208 17.54 -4.29 1.26
N ASN A 209 16.67 -3.47 1.85
CA ASN A 209 16.01 -3.69 3.13
C ASN A 209 14.62 -3.06 3.07
N LEU A 210 13.66 -3.60 3.82
CA LEU A 210 12.32 -3.03 3.89
C LEU A 210 12.31 -1.87 4.89
N ILE A 211 12.73 -2.14 6.13
CA ILE A 211 12.68 -1.18 7.22
C ILE A 211 14.09 -0.65 7.47
N SER A 212 14.36 0.55 6.99
CA SER A 212 15.57 1.30 7.32
C SER A 212 15.47 1.91 8.72
N PHE A 213 16.60 2.37 9.27
CA PHE A 213 16.62 3.14 10.52
C PHE A 213 15.65 4.33 10.49
N ALA A 214 15.61 5.05 9.36
CA ALA A 214 14.72 6.20 9.20
C ALA A 214 13.24 5.81 9.24
N LEU A 215 12.88 4.66 8.64
CA LEU A 215 11.50 4.18 8.63
C LEU A 215 11.06 3.62 9.98
N LEU A 216 11.97 2.96 10.72
CA LEU A 216 11.65 2.32 11.99
C LEU A 216 11.04 3.29 13.01
N ARG A 217 11.51 4.54 13.01
CA ARG A 217 11.01 5.64 13.85
C ARG A 217 9.57 6.07 13.53
N LEU A 218 9.06 5.70 12.36
CA LEU A 218 7.78 6.13 11.81
C LEU A 218 6.70 5.04 11.95
N VAL A 219 7.08 3.75 11.89
CA VAL A 219 6.15 2.61 11.78
C VAL A 219 5.99 1.81 13.08
N GLN A 220 5.96 2.51 14.23
CA GLN A 220 5.89 1.88 15.57
C GLN A 220 4.61 1.08 15.83
N ASN A 221 3.55 1.31 15.04
CA ASN A 221 2.27 0.62 15.14
C ASN A 221 2.12 -0.57 14.19
N ILE A 222 3.19 -0.98 13.50
CA ILE A 222 3.12 -2.07 12.54
C ILE A 222 2.80 -3.40 13.22
N GLU A 223 1.84 -4.12 12.66
CA GLU A 223 1.35 -5.40 13.17
C GLU A 223 1.68 -6.56 12.22
N GLU A 224 1.78 -6.29 10.92
CA GLU A 224 1.98 -7.32 9.90
C GLU A 224 2.94 -6.87 8.79
N ILE A 225 3.92 -7.72 8.48
CA ILE A 225 4.86 -7.54 7.36
C ILE A 225 4.78 -8.77 6.46
N LYS A 226 4.52 -8.54 5.16
CA LYS A 226 4.52 -9.58 4.13
C LYS A 226 5.48 -9.18 3.02
N VAL A 227 6.50 -9.99 2.73
CA VAL A 227 7.46 -9.72 1.66
C VAL A 227 7.65 -10.93 0.77
N SER A 228 7.62 -10.71 -0.54
CA SER A 228 7.84 -11.76 -1.52
C SER A 228 8.63 -11.32 -2.75
N ASP A 229 9.40 -12.24 -3.35
CA ASP A 229 10.16 -12.06 -4.60
C ASP A 229 11.04 -10.78 -4.63
N CYS A 230 11.67 -10.43 -3.51
CA CYS A 230 12.56 -9.26 -3.41
C CYS A 230 14.04 -9.69 -3.46
N ARG A 231 14.51 -9.99 -4.68
CA ARG A 231 15.77 -10.71 -4.97
C ARG A 231 17.09 -10.06 -4.55
N ARG A 232 17.11 -8.81 -4.10
CA ARG A 232 18.32 -8.13 -3.57
C ARG A 232 18.27 -7.88 -2.07
N MET A 233 17.14 -8.21 -1.44
CA MET A 233 16.97 -7.98 -0.01
C MET A 233 17.77 -9.02 0.76
N LYS A 234 18.77 -8.55 1.52
CA LYS A 234 19.62 -9.41 2.36
C LYS A 234 19.17 -9.43 3.81
N GLN A 235 18.52 -8.36 4.25
CA GLN A 235 17.98 -8.18 5.58
C GLN A 235 16.62 -7.50 5.47
N LEU A 236 15.63 -7.91 6.27
CA LEU A 236 14.30 -7.29 6.24
C LEU A 236 14.33 -5.91 6.94
N ILE A 237 14.92 -5.87 8.14
CA ILE A 237 15.10 -4.69 8.97
C ILE A 237 16.60 -4.39 9.04
N ALA A 238 16.98 -3.15 8.73
CA ALA A 238 18.36 -2.68 8.84
C ALA A 238 18.80 -2.60 10.31
N GLU A 239 20.10 -2.76 10.56
CA GLU A 239 20.65 -2.79 11.92
C GLU A 239 20.35 -1.49 12.69
N ASN A 240 19.75 -1.64 13.88
CA ASN A 240 19.53 -0.54 14.84
C ASN A 240 19.78 -1.02 16.27
N TYR A 241 20.27 -0.12 17.12
CA TYR A 241 20.61 -0.37 18.51
C TYR A 241 19.53 0.10 19.51
N TYR A 242 18.52 0.88 19.07
CA TYR A 242 17.70 1.68 20.00
C TYR A 242 16.18 1.53 19.87
N GLU A 243 15.66 0.98 18.75
CA GLU A 243 14.22 0.92 18.51
C GLU A 243 13.80 -0.47 18.04
N THR A 244 12.59 -0.87 18.44
CA THR A 244 11.98 -2.16 18.11
C THR A 244 10.62 -1.96 17.45
N LEU A 245 9.96 -3.05 17.05
CA LEU A 245 8.59 -3.05 16.54
C LEU A 245 7.68 -3.75 17.56
N PRO A 246 7.23 -3.04 18.61
CA PRO A 246 6.59 -3.68 19.76
C PRO A 246 5.24 -4.32 19.42
N LYS A 247 4.55 -3.81 18.40
CA LYS A 247 3.22 -4.30 17.98
C LYS A 247 3.27 -5.35 16.86
N LEU A 248 4.45 -5.71 16.37
CA LEU A 248 4.56 -6.65 15.26
C LEU A 248 4.13 -8.05 15.70
N LYS A 249 3.07 -8.57 15.06
CA LYS A 249 2.46 -9.87 15.35
C LYS A 249 2.75 -10.91 14.27
N THR A 250 2.84 -10.49 13.01
CA THR A 250 2.95 -11.42 11.88
C THR A 250 4.06 -11.04 10.91
N ILE A 251 4.90 -12.02 10.55
CA ILE A 251 5.89 -11.91 9.47
C ILE A 251 5.66 -13.04 8.46
N GLU A 252 5.48 -12.68 7.19
CA GLU A 252 5.39 -13.63 6.07
C GLU A 252 6.47 -13.32 5.04
N LEU A 253 7.29 -14.32 4.71
CA LEU A 253 8.41 -14.23 3.78
C LEU A 253 8.27 -15.34 2.75
N ARG A 254 8.23 -14.98 1.46
CA ARG A 254 8.10 -15.95 0.36
C ARG A 254 9.07 -15.67 -0.76
N ASP A 255 9.67 -16.69 -1.35
CA ASP A 255 10.50 -16.56 -2.57
C ASP A 255 11.66 -15.55 -2.40
N MET A 256 12.35 -15.59 -1.26
CA MET A 256 13.43 -14.66 -0.90
C MET A 256 14.80 -15.32 -0.99
N GLU A 257 15.33 -15.47 -2.20
CA GLU A 257 16.59 -16.18 -2.46
C GLU A 257 17.80 -15.62 -1.69
N THR A 258 17.89 -14.29 -1.53
CA THR A 258 19.07 -13.63 -0.94
C THR A 258 18.91 -13.23 0.52
N LEU A 259 17.73 -13.41 1.12
CA LEU A 259 17.44 -12.95 2.48
C LEU A 259 18.19 -13.83 3.48
N ARG A 260 19.08 -13.24 4.26
CA ARG A 260 19.96 -13.97 5.21
C ARG A 260 19.47 -13.93 6.64
N THR A 261 18.84 -12.82 7.02
CA THR A 261 18.29 -12.61 8.37
C THR A 261 17.11 -11.64 8.30
N VAL A 262 16.20 -11.73 9.26
CA VAL A 262 15.11 -10.74 9.42
C VAL A 262 15.65 -9.45 10.03
N CYS A 263 16.42 -9.56 11.11
CA CYS A 263 17.08 -8.45 11.80
C CYS A 263 18.47 -8.90 12.28
N SER A 264 19.42 -7.98 12.43
CA SER A 264 20.75 -8.34 12.97
C SER A 264 20.70 -8.69 14.46
N ARG A 265 19.75 -8.09 15.19
CA ARG A 265 19.48 -8.32 16.61
C ARG A 265 18.18 -9.08 16.85
N GLU A 266 18.07 -9.64 18.04
CA GLU A 266 16.83 -10.21 18.56
C GLU A 266 15.80 -9.08 18.73
N MET A 267 14.55 -9.34 18.37
CA MET A 267 13.45 -8.38 18.47
C MET A 267 12.86 -8.40 19.89
N GLU A 268 13.69 -8.04 20.87
CA GLU A 268 13.28 -7.96 22.27
C GLU A 268 12.06 -7.04 22.42
N GLY A 269 11.00 -7.54 23.05
CA GLY A 269 9.76 -6.78 23.27
C GLY A 269 8.82 -6.69 22.08
N SER A 270 9.01 -7.48 21.02
CA SER A 270 7.99 -7.67 19.98
C SER A 270 6.86 -8.60 20.47
N ALA A 271 5.63 -8.31 20.04
CA ALA A 271 4.45 -9.15 20.31
C ALA A 271 4.25 -10.23 19.22
N LEU A 272 5.34 -10.83 18.73
CA LEU A 272 5.32 -11.70 17.56
C LEU A 272 4.57 -13.00 17.86
N GLU A 273 3.54 -13.29 17.06
CA GLU A 273 2.66 -14.44 17.24
C GLU A 273 2.79 -15.47 16.12
N ARG A 274 3.00 -15.02 14.87
CA ARG A 274 3.06 -15.87 13.67
C ARG A 274 4.24 -15.52 12.78
N ILE A 275 4.98 -16.54 12.37
CA ILE A 275 5.99 -16.43 11.30
C ILE A 275 5.69 -17.48 10.22
N GLU A 276 5.75 -17.06 8.97
CA GLU A 276 5.66 -17.95 7.81
C GLU A 276 6.80 -17.67 6.85
N VAL A 277 7.54 -18.72 6.49
CA VAL A 277 8.69 -18.66 5.59
C VAL A 277 8.56 -19.77 4.55
N SER A 278 8.48 -19.42 3.28
CA SER A 278 8.45 -20.39 2.17
C SER A 278 9.45 -19.99 1.11
N ASN A 279 10.18 -20.96 0.55
CA ASN A 279 11.17 -20.75 -0.50
C ASN A 279 12.17 -19.61 -0.18
N CYS A 280 12.77 -19.65 1.03
CA CYS A 280 13.75 -18.67 1.50
C CYS A 280 15.07 -19.36 1.90
N PRO A 281 15.80 -19.97 0.95
CA PRO A 281 16.90 -20.91 1.26
C PRO A 281 18.09 -20.29 1.99
N SER A 282 18.30 -18.97 1.85
CA SER A 282 19.42 -18.26 2.51
C SER A 282 19.10 -17.82 3.94
N LEU A 283 17.84 -17.93 4.40
CA LEU A 283 17.41 -17.40 5.68
C LEU A 283 17.87 -18.32 6.82
N GLY A 284 19.07 -18.04 7.34
CA GLY A 284 19.73 -18.91 8.33
C GLY A 284 19.48 -18.53 9.79
N LYS A 285 18.94 -17.35 10.07
CA LYS A 285 18.71 -16.87 11.45
C LYS A 285 17.35 -16.18 11.58
N LEU A 286 16.66 -16.50 12.67
CA LEU A 286 15.40 -15.89 13.08
C LEU A 286 15.64 -14.80 14.14
N PRO A 287 14.76 -13.79 14.22
CA PRO A 287 14.94 -12.65 15.12
C PRO A 287 14.45 -12.90 16.56
N PHE A 288 14.28 -14.16 16.98
CA PHE A 288 13.69 -14.53 18.27
C PHE A 288 14.38 -15.76 18.89
N THR A 289 14.16 -15.96 20.19
CA THR A 289 14.77 -16.98 21.06
C THR A 289 13.72 -17.81 21.79
N ALA A 290 14.14 -18.74 22.66
CA ALA A 290 13.24 -19.49 23.54
C ALA A 290 12.30 -18.60 24.39
N ARG A 291 12.72 -17.37 24.73
CA ARG A 291 11.89 -16.44 25.53
C ARG A 291 10.62 -16.03 24.78
N ASP A 292 10.72 -15.91 23.47
CA ASP A 292 9.62 -15.51 22.59
C ASP A 292 8.66 -16.68 22.32
N ALA A 293 9.01 -17.92 22.70
CA ALA A 293 8.13 -19.08 22.57
C ALA A 293 6.81 -18.94 23.39
N LEU A 294 6.77 -18.00 24.33
CA LEU A 294 5.57 -17.64 25.10
C LEU A 294 4.55 -16.86 24.25
N THR A 295 5.01 -16.03 23.32
CA THR A 295 4.13 -15.22 22.46
C THR A 295 3.91 -15.87 21.10
N ILE A 296 4.91 -16.60 20.59
CA ILE A 296 4.84 -17.27 19.29
C ILE A 296 3.85 -18.44 19.37
N LYS A 297 2.73 -18.28 18.66
CA LYS A 297 1.67 -19.27 18.53
C LYS A 297 1.95 -20.24 17.39
N GLN A 298 2.60 -19.76 16.32
CA GLN A 298 2.75 -20.54 15.10
C GLN A 298 3.97 -20.14 14.27
N ILE A 299 4.74 -21.15 13.85
CA ILE A 299 5.79 -21.01 12.86
C ILE A 299 5.47 -21.93 11.69
N ARG A 300 5.46 -21.41 10.46
CA ARG A 300 5.22 -22.18 9.24
C ARG A 300 6.38 -22.06 8.28
N GLY A 301 6.69 -23.16 7.59
CA GLY A 301 7.62 -23.12 6.48
C GLY A 301 8.16 -24.46 6.05
N ASP A 302 9.09 -24.43 5.11
CA ASP A 302 9.66 -25.63 4.53
C ASP A 302 10.46 -26.42 5.58
N LEU A 303 10.27 -27.75 5.62
CA LEU A 303 10.95 -28.60 6.60
C LEU A 303 12.49 -28.54 6.45
N ASN A 304 12.98 -28.46 5.21
CA ASN A 304 14.40 -28.32 4.92
C ASN A 304 14.97 -27.01 5.44
N TRP A 305 14.22 -25.91 5.27
CA TRP A 305 14.58 -24.61 5.82
C TRP A 305 14.68 -24.68 7.35
N TRP A 306 13.65 -25.19 8.04
CA TRP A 306 13.63 -25.30 9.50
C TRP A 306 14.82 -26.10 10.05
N ASN A 307 15.16 -27.21 9.41
CA ASN A 307 16.29 -28.05 9.82
C ASN A 307 17.65 -27.39 9.56
N SER A 308 17.74 -26.47 8.59
CA SER A 308 18.97 -25.74 8.24
C SER A 308 19.22 -24.49 9.09
N LEU A 309 18.25 -24.08 9.92
CA LEU A 309 18.35 -22.90 10.77
C LEU A 309 19.53 -23.00 11.75
N ARG A 310 20.27 -21.90 11.88
CA ARG A 310 21.36 -21.78 12.85
C ARG A 310 20.79 -21.30 14.19
N TRP A 311 20.57 -22.25 15.08
CA TRP A 311 20.12 -22.01 16.45
C TRP A 311 21.28 -21.50 17.31
N ARG A 312 20.98 -20.61 18.27
CA ARG A 312 21.98 -20.08 19.21
C ARG A 312 22.36 -21.13 20.25
N ASN A 313 21.41 -21.95 20.67
CA ASN A 313 21.57 -23.08 21.58
C ASN A 313 20.44 -24.10 21.31
N ASP A 314 20.57 -25.31 21.85
CA ASP A 314 19.57 -26.37 21.66
C ASP A 314 18.23 -26.06 22.36
N ALA A 315 18.25 -25.27 23.44
CA ALA A 315 17.03 -24.91 24.16
C ALA A 315 16.09 -24.04 23.30
N ASP A 316 16.63 -23.14 22.47
CA ASP A 316 15.86 -22.35 21.50
C ASP A 316 15.16 -23.26 20.49
N LYS A 317 15.89 -24.23 19.93
CA LYS A 317 15.33 -25.19 18.98
C LYS A 317 14.21 -26.02 19.61
N ILE A 318 14.47 -26.61 20.78
CA ILE A 318 13.51 -27.47 21.47
C ILE A 318 12.23 -26.70 21.84
N SER A 319 12.38 -25.48 22.37
CA SER A 319 11.25 -24.65 22.80
C SER A 319 10.33 -24.26 21.65
N LEU A 320 10.90 -24.00 20.46
CA LEU A 320 10.17 -23.55 19.29
C LEU A 320 9.71 -24.70 18.37
N GLN A 321 10.28 -25.89 18.51
CA GLN A 321 9.93 -27.07 17.71
C GLN A 321 8.44 -27.42 17.79
N GLN A 322 7.81 -27.27 18.96
CA GLN A 322 6.38 -27.56 19.12
C GLN A 322 5.46 -26.53 18.45
N ARG A 323 5.98 -25.37 18.04
CA ARG A 323 5.23 -24.33 17.33
C ARG A 323 5.39 -24.42 15.82
N PHE A 324 6.35 -25.23 15.35
CA PHE A 324 6.63 -25.39 13.94
C PHE A 324 5.62 -26.33 13.27
N GLN A 325 5.09 -25.87 12.15
CA GLN A 325 4.20 -26.61 11.25
C GLN A 325 4.82 -26.56 9.86
N ALA A 326 5.21 -27.72 9.32
CA ALA A 326 5.70 -27.80 7.96
C ALA A 326 4.58 -27.39 6.99
N THR A 327 4.91 -26.60 5.97
CA THR A 327 4.05 -26.37 4.82
C THR A 327 4.31 -27.47 3.79
N GLU A 328 3.26 -28.12 3.29
CA GLU A 328 3.36 -29.01 2.14
C GLU A 328 3.50 -28.14 0.88
N ASP A 329 4.49 -28.47 0.04
CA ASP A 329 4.75 -27.82 -1.26
C ASP A 329 3.56 -27.96 -2.23
#